data_AF-A0A3A9A8M1-F1
#
_entry.id   AF-A0A3A9A8M1-F1
#
_cell.length_a   1.000
_cell.length_b   1.000
_cell.length_c   1.000
_cell.angle_alpha   90.00
_cell.angle_beta   90.00
_cell.angle_gamma   90.00
#
_symmetry.space_group_name_H-M   'P 1'
#
loop_
_entity.id
_entity.type
_entity.pdbx_description
1 polymer ?
#
loop_
_entity_poly.entity_id
_entity_poly.type
_entity_poly.pdbx_seq_one_letter_code
_entity_poly.pdbx_strand_id
1 'polypeptide(L)'
;MGGEFTDYLEADDWRNAAAIVGLIRFFDYAQIPYNREEIEQAEEVYDDDAEYDEGLDFLKFNAADITEEKLDDFIEYCFAEELHHCVVERALDKTEWSKEEVDFINGRLTANTVMKKIFSKQKFDGTNKEEILDLIRENRTVILRETYRNKSNLYRNFCNENIFRKPEGETARLKGYYVDFAKKGKSLSYRYDTGLFGSSDSVYYDFIPFAFTIGRESFFINDNSTIRQLVRTNRILRDKCREQQQMQGSADIRRVLFENIIYASDFIDFDVEIIRKNVDNPYFETFYLRRESIAIFRKIKNYTMFCRVVKLDEGYIQIQEEVTNAVSNLQLMDGLIEALVKKDVNEKASNYCTLVWNILQLNLLIRSQLNIGGENMNKNMRSAYACAEKATAELRRRNQKNKINSYQTKLLSALIFHDYNRFSEILLSLSNYTDVYFPFAYDLFEDFEANKEAAYTFVNNFNEYAKGRTGDEETDNRTMDEV
;
A
#
# COMPACT_ATOMS: atom_id res chain seq x y z
N MET A 1 38.24 -2.03 -21.48
CA MET A 1 38.55 -0.64 -21.89
C MET A 1 37.23 0.11 -21.84
N GLY A 2 36.85 0.60 -20.66
CA GLY A 2 35.64 1.41 -20.51
C GLY A 2 35.92 2.81 -21.02
N GLY A 3 35.10 3.32 -21.94
CA GLY A 3 35.11 4.74 -22.24
C GLY A 3 34.70 5.55 -21.02
N GLU A 4 35.12 6.81 -20.95
CA GLU A 4 34.57 7.76 -19.96
C GLU A 4 33.05 7.86 -20.17
N PHE A 5 32.29 7.76 -19.09
CA PHE A 5 30.85 8.05 -19.10
C PHE A 5 30.63 9.55 -19.26
N THR A 6 29.75 9.95 -20.17
CA THR A 6 29.48 11.37 -20.47
C THR A 6 28.34 11.96 -19.66
N ASP A 7 27.45 11.12 -19.15
CA ASP A 7 26.21 11.51 -18.48
C ASP A 7 26.15 10.90 -17.08
N TYR A 8 25.49 11.61 -16.16
CA TYR A 8 25.25 11.12 -14.81
C TYR A 8 23.88 11.55 -14.28
N LEU A 9 23.37 10.82 -13.30
CA LEU A 9 22.18 11.16 -12.53
C LEU A 9 22.43 10.83 -11.05
N GLU A 10 22.17 11.79 -10.18
CA GLU A 10 22.38 11.69 -8.73
C GLU A 10 21.08 11.27 -8.02
N ALA A 11 21.15 10.40 -7.02
CA ALA A 11 19.99 9.95 -6.24
C ALA A 11 19.60 10.96 -5.13
N ASP A 12 19.57 12.24 -5.45
CA ASP A 12 19.33 13.37 -4.53
C ASP A 12 17.88 13.48 -4.03
N ASP A 13 16.92 13.09 -4.85
CA ASP A 13 15.51 13.03 -4.51
C ASP A 13 14.83 11.74 -5.02
N TRP A 14 13.59 11.51 -4.57
CA TRP A 14 12.86 10.29 -4.93
C TRP A 14 12.60 10.14 -6.43
N ARG A 15 12.52 11.24 -7.20
CA ARG A 15 12.26 11.23 -8.66
C ARG A 15 13.50 10.75 -9.39
N ASN A 16 14.66 11.30 -9.05
CA ASN A 16 15.94 10.87 -9.61
C ASN A 16 16.27 9.46 -9.14
N ALA A 17 16.06 9.12 -7.85
CA ALA A 17 16.20 7.76 -7.34
C ALA A 17 15.32 6.75 -8.11
N ALA A 18 14.04 7.07 -8.35
CA ALA A 18 13.16 6.23 -9.15
C ALA A 18 13.60 6.14 -10.62
N ALA A 19 14.06 7.23 -11.22
CA ALA A 19 14.60 7.22 -12.57
C ALA A 19 15.86 6.34 -12.67
N ILE A 20 16.78 6.43 -11.70
CA ILE A 20 17.98 5.59 -11.58
C ILE A 20 17.62 4.11 -11.53
N VAL A 21 16.68 3.71 -10.67
CA VAL A 21 16.24 2.30 -10.59
C VAL A 21 15.63 1.85 -11.92
N GLY A 22 14.83 2.70 -12.57
CA GLY A 22 14.27 2.43 -13.89
C GLY A 22 15.33 2.26 -14.97
N LEU A 23 16.33 3.15 -15.00
CA LEU A 23 17.47 3.13 -15.92
C LEU A 23 18.34 1.91 -15.70
N ILE A 24 18.70 1.55 -14.47
CA ILE A 24 19.51 0.36 -14.18
C ILE A 24 18.81 -0.90 -14.66
N ARG A 25 17.49 -1.01 -14.46
CA ARG A 25 16.70 -2.15 -14.98
C ARG A 25 16.73 -2.19 -16.51
N PHE A 26 16.63 -1.04 -17.16
CA PHE A 26 16.74 -0.93 -18.61
C PHE A 26 18.13 -1.29 -19.12
N PHE A 27 19.19 -0.79 -18.47
CA PHE A 27 20.58 -1.06 -18.83
C PHE A 27 20.94 -2.52 -18.65
N ASP A 28 20.53 -3.13 -17.54
CA ASP A 28 20.69 -4.55 -17.28
C ASP A 28 19.97 -5.42 -18.34
N TYR A 29 18.79 -4.99 -18.81
CA TYR A 29 18.07 -5.69 -19.89
C TYR A 29 18.76 -5.51 -21.25
N ALA A 30 19.04 -4.27 -21.62
CA ALA A 30 19.54 -3.89 -22.94
C ALA A 30 21.06 -4.06 -23.09
N GLN A 31 21.74 -4.58 -22.05
CA GLN A 31 23.20 -4.73 -21.96
C GLN A 31 23.94 -3.41 -22.24
N ILE A 32 23.42 -2.30 -21.71
CA ILE A 32 24.06 -0.98 -21.83
C ILE A 32 25.09 -0.82 -20.70
N PRO A 33 26.34 -0.42 -20.99
CA PRO A 33 27.34 -0.15 -19.96
C PRO A 33 26.95 1.04 -19.07
N TYR A 34 27.18 0.88 -17.77
CA TYR A 34 27.11 1.94 -16.74
C TYR A 34 28.16 1.64 -15.66
N ASN A 35 28.33 2.51 -14.67
CA ASN A 35 29.27 2.34 -13.55
C ASN A 35 28.87 1.24 -12.54
N ARG A 36 28.48 0.06 -13.02
CA ARG A 36 28.01 -1.07 -12.20
C ARG A 36 29.03 -1.50 -11.14
N GLU A 37 30.30 -1.63 -11.52
CA GLU A 37 31.35 -2.06 -10.60
C GLU A 37 31.53 -1.07 -9.44
N GLU A 38 31.48 0.25 -9.72
CA GLU A 38 31.51 1.30 -8.69
C GLU A 38 30.32 1.17 -7.74
N ILE A 39 29.11 1.00 -8.28
CA ILE A 39 27.88 0.83 -7.48
C ILE A 39 27.94 -0.44 -6.62
N GLU A 40 28.45 -1.55 -7.16
CA GLU A 40 28.52 -2.83 -6.43
C GLU A 40 29.55 -2.80 -5.29
N GLN A 41 30.67 -2.09 -5.50
CA GLN A 41 31.76 -1.97 -4.53
C GLN A 41 31.55 -0.86 -3.49
N ALA A 42 30.53 -0.01 -3.66
CA ALA A 42 30.15 1.01 -2.70
C ALA A 42 29.98 0.42 -1.28
N GLU A 43 30.82 0.81 -0.33
CA GLU A 43 30.64 0.47 1.09
C GLU A 43 30.25 1.72 1.85
N GLU A 44 29.16 1.64 2.63
CA GLU A 44 28.80 2.72 3.55
C GLU A 44 29.75 2.65 4.74
N VAL A 45 30.75 3.54 4.76
CA VAL A 45 31.65 3.71 5.91
C VAL A 45 31.06 4.80 6.81
N TYR A 46 30.41 4.39 7.90
CA TYR A 46 30.01 5.30 8.98
C TYR A 46 31.13 5.35 10.02
N ASP A 47 32.13 6.20 9.79
CA ASP A 47 33.09 6.60 10.82
C ASP A 47 32.86 8.08 11.12
N ASP A 48 32.84 8.47 12.40
CA ASP A 48 32.61 9.87 12.82
C ASP A 48 33.67 10.83 12.25
N ASP A 49 34.80 10.30 11.81
CA ASP A 49 35.92 11.01 11.18
C ASP A 49 36.05 10.78 9.65
N ALA A 50 35.18 9.96 9.02
CA ALA A 50 35.21 9.74 7.58
C ALA A 50 34.46 10.84 6.81
N GLU A 51 35.15 11.48 5.85
CA GLU A 51 34.48 12.31 4.85
C GLU A 51 33.53 11.43 4.02
N TYR A 52 32.34 11.96 3.72
CA TYR A 52 31.42 11.35 2.76
C TYR A 52 32.16 11.09 1.45
N ASP A 53 32.21 9.83 1.01
CA ASP A 53 32.82 9.48 -0.27
C ASP A 53 31.89 9.96 -1.41
N GLU A 54 32.13 11.19 -1.86
CA GLU A 54 31.39 11.82 -2.96
C GLU A 54 31.39 10.89 -4.19
N GLY A 55 30.23 10.32 -4.56
CA GLY A 55 30.15 9.44 -5.74
C GLY A 55 29.24 8.21 -5.63
N LEU A 56 28.88 7.76 -4.43
CA LEU A 56 28.13 6.49 -4.22
C LEU A 56 26.64 6.55 -4.65
N ASP A 57 26.17 7.76 -4.92
CA ASP A 57 24.80 8.13 -5.29
C ASP A 57 24.67 8.52 -6.76
N PHE A 58 25.74 8.41 -7.56
CA PHE A 58 25.73 8.73 -8.99
C PHE A 58 25.64 7.49 -9.89
N LEU A 59 24.61 7.46 -10.73
CA LEU A 59 24.55 6.58 -11.89
C LEU A 59 25.25 7.26 -13.07
N LYS A 60 26.33 6.67 -13.58
CA LYS A 60 27.10 7.18 -14.73
C LYS A 60 26.89 6.29 -15.96
N PHE A 61 26.59 6.89 -17.11
CA PHE A 61 26.25 6.18 -18.35
C PHE A 61 26.49 7.07 -19.58
N ASN A 62 26.19 6.57 -20.78
CA ASN A 62 26.19 7.36 -22.01
C ASN A 62 24.76 7.45 -22.56
N ALA A 63 24.19 8.65 -22.62
CA ALA A 63 22.82 8.86 -23.08
C ALA A 63 22.61 8.41 -24.54
N ALA A 64 23.66 8.43 -25.36
CA ALA A 64 23.63 7.98 -26.75
C ALA A 64 23.32 6.47 -26.91
N ASP A 65 23.58 5.66 -25.87
CA ASP A 65 23.32 4.21 -25.91
C ASP A 65 21.83 3.88 -25.66
N ILE A 66 21.05 4.87 -25.21
CA ILE A 66 19.60 4.79 -25.00
C ILE A 66 18.89 4.98 -26.34
N THR A 67 18.56 3.87 -27.00
CA THR A 67 17.85 3.90 -28.29
C THR A 67 16.35 3.64 -28.13
N GLU A 68 15.56 4.17 -29.06
CA GLU A 68 14.12 3.97 -29.06
C GLU A 68 13.70 2.50 -29.18
N GLU A 69 14.42 1.74 -30.00
CA GLU A 69 14.17 0.31 -30.26
C GLU A 69 14.38 -0.51 -28.99
N LYS A 70 15.52 -0.32 -28.30
CA LYS A 70 15.80 -0.99 -27.02
C LYS A 70 14.74 -0.66 -25.97
N LEU A 71 14.29 0.61 -25.91
CA LEU A 71 13.27 1.02 -24.96
C LEU A 71 11.91 0.40 -25.29
N ASP A 72 11.53 0.33 -26.56
CA ASP A 72 10.30 -0.33 -27.01
C ASP A 72 10.33 -1.82 -26.60
N ASP A 73 11.43 -2.54 -26.84
CA ASP A 73 11.60 -3.94 -26.42
C ASP A 73 11.52 -4.10 -24.89
N PHE A 74 12.13 -3.17 -24.14
CA PHE A 74 12.10 -3.19 -22.68
C PHE A 74 10.70 -2.94 -22.12
N ILE A 75 9.90 -2.07 -22.74
CA ILE A 75 8.49 -1.84 -22.36
C ILE A 75 7.70 -3.14 -22.55
N GLU A 76 7.88 -3.85 -23.66
CA GLU A 76 7.23 -5.15 -23.87
C GLU A 76 7.65 -6.16 -22.83
N TYR A 77 8.94 -6.26 -22.54
CA TYR A 77 9.47 -7.16 -21.51
C TYR A 77 8.86 -6.89 -20.13
N CYS A 78 8.79 -5.63 -19.70
CA CYS A 78 8.28 -5.26 -18.39
C CYS A 78 6.76 -5.35 -18.25
N PHE A 79 6.02 -5.06 -19.33
CA PHE A 79 4.57 -4.87 -19.29
C PHE A 79 3.80 -5.82 -20.22
N ALA A 80 4.36 -6.97 -20.61
CA ALA A 80 3.75 -7.94 -21.52
C ALA A 80 2.32 -8.39 -21.12
N GLU A 81 2.01 -8.44 -19.81
CA GLU A 81 0.66 -8.77 -19.32
C GLU A 81 -0.34 -7.63 -19.49
N GLU A 82 0.15 -6.39 -19.53
CA GLU A 82 -0.65 -5.19 -19.65
C GLU A 82 -0.87 -4.78 -21.12
N LEU A 83 -0.02 -5.27 -22.03
CA LEU A 83 -0.04 -4.97 -23.45
C LEU A 83 -0.93 -5.97 -24.21
N HIS A 84 -1.97 -5.46 -24.87
CA HIS A 84 -2.98 -6.31 -25.49
C HIS A 84 -2.43 -7.20 -26.61
N HIS A 85 -1.48 -6.73 -27.41
CA HIS A 85 -0.88 -7.54 -28.47
C HIS A 85 -0.06 -8.69 -27.91
N CYS A 86 0.75 -8.48 -26.86
CA CYS A 86 1.50 -9.55 -26.19
C CYS A 86 0.58 -10.63 -25.59
N VAL A 87 -0.59 -10.24 -25.06
CA VAL A 87 -1.60 -11.19 -24.57
C VAL A 87 -2.22 -11.97 -25.73
N VAL A 88 -2.51 -11.31 -26.85
CA VAL A 88 -3.06 -11.96 -28.06
C VAL A 88 -2.05 -12.94 -28.66
N GLU A 89 -0.78 -12.55 -28.81
CA GLU A 89 0.28 -13.42 -29.33
C GLU A 89 0.40 -14.71 -28.52
N ARG A 90 0.39 -14.60 -27.18
CA ARG A 90 0.41 -15.77 -26.28
C ARG A 90 -0.86 -16.62 -26.41
N ALA A 91 -2.03 -16.00 -26.52
CA ALA A 91 -3.29 -16.73 -26.70
C ALA A 91 -3.37 -17.44 -28.06
N LEU A 92 -2.66 -16.95 -29.06
CA LEU A 92 -2.53 -17.55 -30.39
C LEU A 92 -1.41 -18.60 -30.46
N ASP A 93 -0.62 -18.81 -29.40
CA ASP A 93 0.45 -19.81 -29.34
C ASP A 93 -0.08 -21.24 -29.10
N LYS A 94 -1.04 -21.64 -29.94
CA LYS A 94 -1.63 -22.97 -30.02
C LYS A 94 -2.30 -23.17 -31.39
N THR A 95 -2.90 -24.35 -31.58
CA THR A 95 -3.47 -24.77 -32.88
C THR A 95 -5.00 -24.80 -32.92
N GLU A 96 -5.67 -24.88 -31.76
CA GLU A 96 -7.13 -24.93 -31.66
C GLU A 96 -7.64 -24.00 -30.55
N TRP A 97 -8.80 -23.38 -30.77
CA TRP A 97 -9.42 -22.42 -29.83
C TRP A 97 -10.88 -22.76 -29.58
N SER A 98 -11.30 -22.67 -28.33
CA SER A 98 -12.70 -22.69 -27.95
C SER A 98 -13.38 -21.38 -28.34
N LYS A 99 -14.71 -21.37 -28.32
CA LYS A 99 -15.49 -20.16 -28.58
C LYS A 99 -15.17 -19.05 -27.57
N GLU A 100 -15.02 -19.41 -26.30
CA GLU A 100 -14.70 -18.49 -25.21
C GLU A 100 -13.32 -17.84 -25.43
N GLU A 101 -12.35 -18.59 -25.93
CA GLU A 101 -11.00 -18.08 -26.22
C GLU A 101 -10.99 -17.17 -27.45
N VAL A 102 -11.78 -17.50 -28.48
CA VAL A 102 -12.00 -16.61 -29.64
C VAL A 102 -12.64 -15.29 -29.19
N ASP A 103 -13.63 -15.35 -28.31
CA ASP A 103 -14.28 -14.15 -27.76
C ASP A 103 -13.31 -13.34 -26.88
N PHE A 104 -12.47 -14.00 -26.09
CA PHE A 104 -11.40 -13.37 -25.31
C PHE A 104 -10.39 -12.63 -26.21
N ILE A 105 -9.87 -13.30 -27.24
CA ILE A 105 -8.92 -12.72 -28.21
C ILE A 105 -9.53 -11.48 -28.87
N ASN A 106 -10.77 -11.60 -29.37
CA ASN A 106 -11.45 -10.48 -30.01
C ASN A 106 -11.74 -9.31 -29.05
N GLY A 107 -12.00 -9.61 -27.76
CA GLY A 107 -12.06 -8.60 -26.71
C GLY A 107 -10.75 -7.83 -26.57
N ARG A 108 -9.60 -8.50 -26.67
CA ARG A 108 -8.27 -7.86 -26.63
C ARG A 108 -7.95 -7.08 -27.90
N LEU A 109 -8.30 -7.59 -29.08
CA LEU A 109 -8.15 -6.89 -30.36
C LEU A 109 -8.98 -5.60 -30.45
N THR A 110 -9.97 -5.43 -29.57
CA THR A 110 -10.81 -4.24 -29.49
C THR A 110 -10.70 -3.51 -28.15
N ALA A 111 -9.68 -3.80 -27.34
CA ALA A 111 -9.62 -3.30 -25.97
C ALA A 111 -9.34 -1.78 -25.86
N ASN A 112 -8.59 -1.20 -26.81
CA ASN A 112 -8.28 0.23 -26.81
C ASN A 112 -8.39 0.84 -28.23
N THR A 113 -8.25 2.16 -28.32
CA THR A 113 -8.42 2.90 -29.58
C THR A 113 -7.48 2.45 -30.69
N VAL A 114 -6.20 2.18 -30.37
CA VAL A 114 -5.21 1.77 -31.38
C VAL A 114 -5.50 0.36 -31.89
N MET A 115 -5.82 -0.59 -31.00
CA MET A 115 -6.19 -1.95 -31.37
C MET A 115 -7.48 -1.95 -32.22
N LYS A 116 -8.53 -1.23 -31.80
CA LYS A 116 -9.76 -1.08 -32.59
C LYS A 116 -9.48 -0.52 -33.98
N LYS A 117 -8.61 0.49 -34.11
CA LYS A 117 -8.29 1.09 -35.40
C LYS A 117 -7.66 0.07 -36.37
N ILE A 118 -6.74 -0.75 -35.87
CA ILE A 118 -6.00 -1.74 -36.66
C ILE A 118 -6.89 -2.96 -36.99
N PHE A 119 -7.59 -3.51 -36.00
CA PHE A 119 -8.35 -4.76 -36.13
C PHE A 119 -9.84 -4.58 -36.46
N SER A 120 -10.34 -3.35 -36.64
CA SER A 120 -11.77 -3.06 -36.91
C SER A 120 -12.38 -3.88 -38.04
N LYS A 121 -11.58 -4.26 -39.04
CA LYS A 121 -12.01 -5.02 -40.23
C LYS A 121 -11.64 -6.50 -40.19
N GLN A 122 -10.79 -6.90 -39.25
CA GLN A 122 -10.24 -8.25 -39.16
C GLN A 122 -10.50 -8.83 -37.77
N LYS A 123 -11.59 -9.58 -37.65
CA LYS A 123 -11.93 -10.33 -36.43
C LYS A 123 -11.21 -11.67 -36.45
N PHE A 124 -10.71 -12.14 -35.32
CA PHE A 124 -10.20 -13.50 -35.20
C PHE A 124 -11.36 -14.51 -35.27
N ASP A 125 -11.28 -15.46 -36.19
CA ASP A 125 -12.32 -16.48 -36.43
C ASP A 125 -11.87 -17.92 -36.11
N GLY A 126 -10.63 -18.09 -35.64
CA GLY A 126 -10.01 -19.39 -35.35
C GLY A 126 -9.20 -19.97 -36.51
N THR A 127 -9.29 -19.41 -37.71
CA THR A 127 -8.57 -19.87 -38.90
C THR A 127 -7.55 -18.87 -39.42
N ASN A 128 -7.77 -17.58 -39.15
CA ASN A 128 -6.94 -16.47 -39.62
C ASN A 128 -5.80 -16.05 -38.65
N LYS A 129 -5.19 -17.02 -37.95
CA LYS A 129 -4.11 -16.75 -36.97
C LYS A 129 -2.95 -15.95 -37.57
N GLU A 130 -2.40 -16.40 -38.70
CA GLU A 130 -1.22 -15.76 -39.29
C GLU A 130 -1.51 -14.32 -39.73
N GLU A 131 -2.70 -14.05 -40.28
CA GLU A 131 -3.12 -12.70 -40.65
C GLU A 131 -3.17 -11.75 -39.45
N ILE A 132 -3.66 -12.23 -38.29
CA ILE A 132 -3.69 -11.44 -37.05
C ILE A 132 -2.25 -11.19 -36.56
N LEU A 133 -1.38 -12.20 -36.60
CA LEU A 133 0.02 -12.05 -36.19
C LEU A 133 0.79 -11.10 -37.11
N ASP A 134 0.57 -11.16 -38.42
CA ASP A 134 1.20 -10.25 -39.39
C ASP A 134 0.77 -8.81 -39.14
N LEU A 135 -0.52 -8.56 -38.89
CA LEU A 135 -1.01 -7.23 -38.52
C LEU A 135 -0.39 -6.70 -37.23
N ILE A 136 -0.18 -7.56 -36.24
CA ILE A 136 0.55 -7.19 -35.00
C ILE A 136 1.99 -6.82 -35.34
N ARG A 137 2.71 -7.62 -36.12
CA ARG A 137 4.11 -7.36 -36.48
C ARG A 137 4.27 -6.05 -37.26
N GLU A 138 3.43 -5.81 -38.26
CA GLU A 138 3.46 -4.59 -39.08
C GLU A 138 3.19 -3.32 -38.27
N ASN A 139 2.38 -3.42 -37.21
CA ASN A 139 1.95 -2.27 -36.41
C ASN A 139 2.53 -2.27 -34.98
N ARG A 140 3.49 -3.14 -34.67
CA ARG A 140 3.97 -3.43 -33.31
C ARG A 140 4.34 -2.17 -32.54
N THR A 141 5.23 -1.36 -33.12
CA THR A 141 5.71 -0.10 -32.51
C THR A 141 4.57 0.86 -32.19
N VAL A 142 3.59 1.01 -33.10
CA VAL A 142 2.46 1.94 -32.90
C VAL A 142 1.51 1.40 -31.82
N ILE A 143 1.20 0.11 -31.84
CA ILE A 143 0.36 -0.55 -30.83
C ILE A 143 0.99 -0.39 -29.44
N LEU A 144 2.28 -0.73 -29.34
CA LEU A 144 3.05 -0.68 -28.12
C LEU A 144 3.04 0.72 -27.51
N ARG A 145 3.52 1.71 -28.28
CA ARG A 145 3.69 3.08 -27.78
C ARG A 145 2.36 3.71 -27.41
N GLU A 146 1.33 3.57 -28.24
CA GLU A 146 0.00 4.13 -27.93
C GLU A 146 -0.67 3.41 -26.76
N THR A 147 -0.47 2.10 -26.61
CA THR A 147 -1.03 1.38 -25.45
C THR A 147 -0.32 1.79 -24.18
N TYR A 148 1.02 1.73 -24.16
CA TYR A 148 1.85 2.08 -22.99
C TYR A 148 1.58 3.51 -22.51
N ARG A 149 1.55 4.47 -23.45
CA ARG A 149 1.38 5.90 -23.16
C ARG A 149 0.00 6.24 -22.59
N ASN A 150 -1.06 5.58 -23.06
CA ASN A 150 -2.44 5.98 -22.76
C ASN A 150 -3.12 5.11 -21.69
N LYS A 151 -2.63 3.90 -21.43
CA LYS A 151 -3.24 3.01 -20.43
C LYS A 151 -3.07 3.59 -19.03
N SER A 152 -4.15 3.62 -18.25
CA SER A 152 -4.23 4.36 -16.99
C SER A 152 -3.28 3.86 -15.89
N ASN A 153 -2.90 2.58 -15.91
CA ASN A 153 -1.99 1.96 -14.94
C ASN A 153 -0.54 1.81 -15.46
N LEU A 154 -0.22 2.35 -16.64
CA LEU A 154 1.14 2.37 -17.21
C LEU A 154 1.70 3.79 -17.17
N TYR A 155 2.35 4.26 -18.23
CA TYR A 155 3.01 5.57 -18.29
C TYR A 155 2.10 6.73 -17.85
N ARG A 156 0.82 6.72 -18.28
CA ARG A 156 -0.19 7.73 -17.93
C ARG A 156 -0.46 7.84 -16.42
N ASN A 157 -0.15 6.81 -15.65
CA ASN A 157 -0.27 6.86 -14.20
C ASN A 157 0.77 7.82 -13.61
N PHE A 158 1.99 7.80 -14.15
CA PHE A 158 3.16 8.45 -13.58
C PHE A 158 3.51 9.78 -14.26
N CYS A 159 3.30 9.86 -15.57
CA CYS A 159 3.75 10.97 -16.41
C CYS A 159 2.62 11.48 -17.31
N ASN A 160 2.78 12.69 -17.85
CA ASN A 160 1.90 13.24 -18.86
C ASN A 160 2.07 12.51 -20.19
N GLU A 161 0.99 11.88 -20.66
CA GLU A 161 0.95 11.08 -21.87
C GLU A 161 1.41 11.84 -23.12
N ASN A 162 1.29 13.16 -23.18
CA ASN A 162 1.57 13.92 -24.40
C ASN A 162 3.06 14.23 -24.62
N ILE A 163 3.92 13.94 -23.66
CA ILE A 163 5.33 14.33 -23.66
C ILE A 163 6.30 13.16 -23.47
N PHE A 164 5.79 11.92 -23.53
CA PHE A 164 6.64 10.72 -23.59
C PHE A 164 7.68 10.86 -24.69
N ARG A 165 8.96 10.69 -24.33
CA ARG A 165 10.14 10.77 -25.21
C ARG A 165 10.34 12.10 -25.92
N LYS A 166 9.76 13.18 -25.37
CA LYS A 166 10.10 14.52 -25.81
C LYS A 166 11.33 15.03 -25.05
N PRO A 167 12.07 15.99 -25.64
CA PRO A 167 13.10 16.72 -24.94
C PRO A 167 12.58 17.33 -23.64
N GLU A 168 13.50 17.69 -22.75
CA GLU A 168 13.19 18.40 -21.51
C GLU A 168 12.33 19.65 -21.78
N GLY A 169 11.31 19.84 -20.95
CA GLY A 169 10.40 20.98 -21.02
C GLY A 169 10.48 21.90 -19.81
N GLU A 170 9.75 23.02 -19.87
CA GLU A 170 9.69 24.01 -18.78
C GLU A 170 8.98 23.49 -17.51
N THR A 171 8.27 22.36 -17.59
CA THR A 171 7.62 21.71 -16.44
C THR A 171 7.96 20.25 -16.36
N ALA A 172 8.13 19.74 -15.15
CA ALA A 172 8.25 18.32 -14.87
C ALA A 172 7.20 17.48 -15.61
N ARG A 173 7.63 16.41 -16.28
CA ARG A 173 6.71 15.51 -17.00
C ARG A 173 5.84 14.64 -16.10
N LEU A 174 6.15 14.60 -14.80
CA LEU A 174 5.45 13.81 -13.81
C LEU A 174 4.03 14.31 -13.55
N LYS A 175 3.09 13.37 -13.43
CA LYS A 175 1.69 13.66 -13.14
C LYS A 175 1.55 14.17 -11.70
N GLY A 176 0.87 15.30 -11.54
CA GLY A 176 0.80 16.02 -10.26
C GLY A 176 1.84 17.14 -10.13
N TYR A 177 2.94 17.06 -10.88
CA TYR A 177 3.97 18.12 -10.99
C TYR A 177 3.88 18.91 -12.29
N TYR A 178 3.32 18.30 -13.35
CA TYR A 178 3.11 18.93 -14.65
C TYR A 178 2.13 20.10 -14.58
N VAL A 179 2.46 21.20 -15.27
CA VAL A 179 1.56 22.34 -15.44
C VAL A 179 1.41 22.71 -16.91
N ASP A 180 0.16 22.85 -17.36
CA ASP A 180 -0.16 23.43 -18.67
C ASP A 180 0.05 24.95 -18.61
N PHE A 181 1.27 25.42 -18.90
CA PHE A 181 1.61 26.85 -18.85
C PHE A 181 0.71 27.71 -19.74
N ALA A 182 0.33 27.20 -20.92
CA ALA A 182 -0.52 27.94 -21.86
C ALA A 182 -1.89 28.29 -21.23
N LYS A 183 -2.42 27.41 -20.37
CA LYS A 183 -3.71 27.64 -19.69
C LYS A 183 -3.57 28.19 -18.28
N LYS A 184 -2.53 27.78 -17.54
CA LYS A 184 -2.40 27.96 -16.09
C LYS A 184 -1.23 28.84 -15.66
N GLY A 185 -0.39 29.31 -16.59
CA GLY A 185 0.81 30.09 -16.25
C GLY A 185 0.54 31.31 -15.38
N LYS A 186 -0.57 32.04 -15.64
CA LYS A 186 -0.96 33.20 -14.81
C LYS A 186 -1.29 32.82 -13.36
N SER A 187 -1.87 31.64 -13.14
CA SER A 187 -2.24 31.15 -11.81
C SER A 187 -1.03 30.67 -10.98
N LEU A 188 0.09 30.36 -11.64
CA LEU A 188 1.35 30.01 -10.98
C LEU A 188 2.18 31.23 -10.58
N SER A 189 1.88 32.40 -11.12
CA SER A 189 2.67 33.59 -10.87
C SER A 189 2.54 34.04 -9.41
N TYR A 190 3.68 34.15 -8.72
CA TYR A 190 3.72 34.81 -7.42
C TYR A 190 4.01 36.29 -7.65
N ARG A 191 3.14 37.17 -7.15
CA ARG A 191 3.23 38.63 -7.43
C ARG A 191 3.32 38.96 -8.93
N TYR A 192 2.60 38.22 -9.76
CA TYR A 192 2.60 38.36 -11.23
C TYR A 192 3.94 38.03 -11.91
N ASP A 193 4.89 37.44 -11.17
CA ASP A 193 6.14 36.95 -11.72
C ASP A 193 6.10 35.43 -11.86
N THR A 194 6.09 34.96 -13.11
CA THR A 194 6.16 33.53 -13.45
C THR A 194 7.59 32.98 -13.35
N GLY A 195 8.62 33.83 -13.37
CA GLY A 195 10.01 33.42 -13.22
C GLY A 195 10.34 32.90 -11.82
N LEU A 196 9.47 33.16 -10.84
CA LEU A 196 9.58 32.61 -9.48
C LEU A 196 9.09 31.17 -9.36
N PHE A 197 8.43 30.63 -10.39
CA PHE A 197 8.02 29.24 -10.41
C PHE A 197 9.21 28.35 -10.78
N GLY A 198 9.66 27.54 -9.82
CA GLY A 198 10.68 26.52 -10.05
C GLY A 198 10.06 25.20 -10.48
N SER A 199 10.46 24.70 -11.65
CA SER A 199 10.19 23.33 -12.07
C SER A 199 11.45 22.76 -12.72
N SER A 200 11.68 21.47 -12.51
CA SER A 200 12.78 20.72 -13.13
C SER A 200 12.16 19.52 -13.83
N ASP A 201 12.34 19.43 -15.14
CA ASP A 201 12.03 18.24 -15.93
C ASP A 201 13.32 17.47 -16.21
N SER A 202 13.18 16.17 -16.47
CA SER A 202 14.29 15.35 -16.93
C SER A 202 13.77 14.34 -17.92
N VAL A 203 14.50 14.15 -19.02
CA VAL A 203 14.19 13.10 -20.01
C VAL A 203 14.20 11.70 -19.38
N TYR A 204 14.98 11.52 -18.30
CA TYR A 204 15.08 10.26 -17.58
C TYR A 204 13.85 9.94 -16.71
N TYR A 205 12.96 10.91 -16.48
CA TYR A 205 11.69 10.65 -15.80
C TYR A 205 10.75 9.75 -16.60
N ASP A 206 11.02 9.52 -17.90
CA ASP A 206 10.35 8.47 -18.67
C ASP A 206 10.61 7.06 -18.10
N PHE A 207 11.66 6.88 -17.29
CA PHE A 207 12.03 5.60 -16.71
C PHE A 207 11.44 5.34 -15.32
N ILE A 208 10.83 6.34 -14.69
CA ILE A 208 10.19 6.22 -13.36
C ILE A 208 9.15 5.08 -13.31
N PRO A 209 8.28 4.86 -14.32
CA PRO A 209 7.33 3.75 -14.29
C PRO A 209 7.97 2.37 -14.11
N PHE A 210 9.23 2.18 -14.53
CA PHE A 210 9.91 0.89 -14.42
C PHE A 210 10.49 0.64 -13.03
N ALA A 211 10.58 1.64 -12.15
CA ALA A 211 11.03 1.46 -10.78
C ALA A 211 9.90 0.94 -9.87
N PHE A 212 8.68 1.43 -10.09
CA PHE A 212 7.51 1.10 -9.30
C PHE A 212 7.02 -0.33 -9.54
N THR A 213 6.32 -0.88 -8.55
CA THR A 213 5.52 -2.11 -8.70
C THR A 213 4.29 -1.88 -9.60
N ILE A 214 3.85 -2.90 -10.34
CA ILE A 214 2.73 -2.79 -11.30
C ILE A 214 1.40 -3.16 -10.64
N GLY A 215 0.48 -2.21 -10.51
CA GLY A 215 -0.89 -2.46 -10.05
C GLY A 215 -1.73 -1.20 -9.94
N ARG A 216 -2.94 -1.32 -9.36
CA ARG A 216 -3.80 -0.15 -9.09
C ARG A 216 -3.14 0.82 -8.10
N GLU A 217 -2.45 0.24 -7.12
CA GLU A 217 -1.63 0.93 -6.15
C GLU A 217 -0.18 0.51 -6.35
N SER A 218 0.68 1.47 -6.68
CA SER A 218 2.10 1.23 -6.99
C SER A 218 2.98 1.83 -5.90
N PHE A 219 4.04 1.14 -5.51
CA PHE A 219 5.00 1.63 -4.51
C PHE A 219 6.43 1.67 -5.08
N PHE A 220 7.19 2.64 -4.57
CA PHE A 220 8.63 2.76 -4.71
C PHE A 220 9.21 3.08 -3.34
N ILE A 221 10.26 2.34 -2.94
CA ILE A 221 10.94 2.55 -1.67
C ILE A 221 12.16 3.42 -1.97
N ASN A 222 12.24 4.60 -1.37
CA ASN A 222 13.36 5.52 -1.54
C ASN A 222 14.36 5.35 -0.39
N ASP A 223 15.14 4.26 -0.45
CA ASP A 223 16.30 4.01 0.41
C ASP A 223 17.60 4.34 -0.33
N ASN A 224 17.79 5.63 -0.61
CA ASN A 224 18.90 6.16 -1.41
C ASN A 224 20.24 6.28 -0.64
N SER A 225 20.46 5.46 0.39
CA SER A 225 21.75 5.45 1.12
C SER A 225 22.91 5.05 0.19
N THR A 226 22.67 4.09 -0.70
CA THR A 226 23.48 3.79 -1.88
C THR A 226 22.57 3.37 -3.03
N ILE A 227 23.00 3.56 -4.28
CA ILE A 227 22.28 3.03 -5.45
C ILE A 227 22.10 1.51 -5.35
N ARG A 228 23.09 0.79 -4.80
CA ARG A 228 23.03 -0.66 -4.61
C ARG A 228 21.86 -1.07 -3.71
N GLN A 229 21.71 -0.41 -2.56
CA GLN A 229 20.64 -0.67 -1.62
C GLN A 229 19.28 -0.32 -2.24
N LEU A 230 19.18 0.86 -2.86
CA LEU A 230 18.00 1.33 -3.58
C LEU A 230 17.50 0.33 -4.64
N VAL A 231 18.39 -0.19 -5.48
CA VAL A 231 18.06 -1.19 -6.51
C VAL A 231 17.69 -2.53 -5.88
N ARG A 232 18.41 -2.96 -4.84
CA ARG A 232 18.18 -4.23 -4.14
C ARG A 232 16.80 -4.27 -3.49
N THR A 233 16.43 -3.27 -2.72
CA THR A 233 15.16 -3.22 -1.98
C THR A 233 13.97 -3.22 -2.93
N ASN A 234 14.00 -2.36 -3.96
CA ASN A 234 12.95 -2.32 -4.97
C ASN A 234 12.91 -3.58 -5.86
N ARG A 235 14.02 -4.30 -6.02
CA ARG A 235 14.06 -5.62 -6.69
C ARG A 235 13.35 -6.68 -5.85
N ILE A 236 13.67 -6.77 -4.55
CA ILE A 236 13.04 -7.71 -3.62
C ILE A 236 11.51 -7.51 -3.60
N LEU A 237 11.05 -6.27 -3.46
CA LEU A 237 9.62 -5.94 -3.46
C LEU A 237 8.94 -6.42 -4.74
N ARG A 238 9.51 -6.09 -5.91
CA ARG A 238 8.96 -6.47 -7.21
C ARG A 238 8.90 -7.98 -7.39
N ASP A 239 9.95 -8.69 -7.00
CA ASP A 239 10.04 -10.13 -7.18
C ASP A 239 9.00 -10.85 -6.27
N LYS A 240 8.81 -10.36 -5.05
CA LYS A 240 7.72 -10.80 -4.15
C LYS A 240 6.33 -10.54 -4.71
N CYS A 241 6.11 -9.39 -5.36
CA CYS A 241 4.84 -9.13 -6.06
C CYS A 241 4.60 -10.12 -7.20
N ARG A 242 5.65 -10.46 -7.97
CA ARG A 242 5.56 -11.45 -9.06
C ARG A 242 5.26 -12.85 -8.54
N GLU A 243 5.91 -13.28 -7.45
CA GLU A 243 5.63 -14.55 -6.78
C GLU A 243 4.15 -14.65 -6.37
N GLN A 244 3.60 -13.61 -5.72
CA GLN A 244 2.20 -13.59 -5.31
C GLN A 244 1.24 -13.59 -6.50
N GLN A 245 1.54 -12.81 -7.55
CA GLN A 245 0.75 -12.78 -8.79
C GLN A 245 0.68 -14.16 -9.45
N GLN A 246 1.78 -14.92 -9.47
CA GLN A 246 1.82 -16.28 -10.01
C GLN A 246 1.00 -17.27 -9.18
N MET A 247 1.00 -17.13 -7.85
CA MET A 247 0.27 -18.03 -6.96
C MET A 247 -1.24 -17.75 -6.90
N GLN A 248 -1.65 -16.47 -6.94
CA GLN A 248 -3.03 -16.05 -6.67
C GLN A 248 -3.74 -15.39 -7.87
N GLY A 249 -3.05 -15.22 -9.01
CA GLY A 249 -3.57 -14.55 -10.21
C GLY A 249 -3.64 -13.01 -10.09
N SER A 250 -3.42 -12.47 -8.89
CA SER A 250 -3.31 -11.03 -8.62
C SER A 250 -2.39 -10.80 -7.42
N ALA A 251 -1.70 -9.67 -7.39
CA ALA A 251 -0.90 -9.23 -6.25
C ALA A 251 -1.58 -8.06 -5.53
N ASP A 252 -1.78 -8.21 -4.22
CA ASP A 252 -2.06 -7.10 -3.31
C ASP A 252 -0.72 -6.50 -2.89
N ILE A 253 -0.32 -5.44 -3.58
CA ILE A 253 1.03 -4.87 -3.46
C ILE A 253 1.23 -4.27 -2.06
N ARG A 254 0.20 -3.65 -1.47
CA ARG A 254 0.25 -3.16 -0.09
C ARG A 254 0.46 -4.32 0.86
N ARG A 255 -0.23 -5.43 0.65
CA ARG A 255 0.00 -6.64 1.44
C ARG A 255 1.43 -7.13 1.32
N VAL A 256 1.94 -7.26 0.10
CA VAL A 256 3.32 -7.69 -0.13
C VAL A 256 4.30 -6.76 0.58
N LEU A 257 4.15 -5.44 0.45
CA LEU A 257 5.02 -4.46 1.10
C LEU A 257 5.06 -4.66 2.62
N PHE A 258 3.90 -4.66 3.26
CA PHE A 258 3.84 -4.75 4.73
C PHE A 258 4.16 -6.15 5.26
N GLU A 259 3.80 -7.23 4.55
CA GLU A 259 4.27 -8.58 4.92
C GLU A 259 5.80 -8.68 4.88
N ASN A 260 6.46 -8.07 3.90
CA ASN A 260 7.92 -8.03 3.88
C ASN A 260 8.49 -7.20 5.04
N ILE A 261 7.90 -6.05 5.38
CA ILE A 261 8.32 -5.26 6.55
C ILE A 261 8.16 -6.04 7.87
N ILE A 262 7.07 -6.82 7.99
CA ILE A 262 6.74 -7.56 9.21
C ILE A 262 7.60 -8.83 9.35
N TYR A 263 7.77 -9.58 8.26
CA TYR A 263 8.32 -10.94 8.30
C TYR A 263 9.74 -11.09 7.74
N ALA A 264 10.26 -10.12 6.99
CA ALA A 264 11.63 -10.16 6.48
C ALA A 264 12.52 -9.18 7.27
N SER A 265 13.39 -9.74 8.12
CA SER A 265 14.29 -8.98 9.00
C SER A 265 15.20 -8.00 8.24
N ASP A 266 15.62 -8.38 7.04
CA ASP A 266 16.64 -7.68 6.26
C ASP A 266 16.03 -6.77 5.18
N PHE A 267 14.71 -6.59 5.17
CA PHE A 267 14.04 -5.80 4.14
C PHE A 267 14.15 -4.30 4.40
N ILE A 268 13.65 -3.82 5.55
CA ILE A 268 13.73 -2.42 6.00
C ILE A 268 13.83 -2.43 7.55
N ASP A 269 14.86 -1.79 8.10
CA ASP A 269 15.06 -1.61 9.55
C ASP A 269 15.40 -0.17 9.99
N PHE A 270 15.37 0.77 9.06
CA PHE A 270 15.64 2.19 9.27
C PHE A 270 14.49 3.09 8.77
N ASP A 271 14.58 4.39 9.04
CA ASP A 271 13.59 5.37 8.59
C ASP A 271 13.64 5.49 7.07
N VAL A 272 12.53 5.20 6.39
CA VAL A 272 12.51 5.17 4.92
C VAL A 272 11.33 5.93 4.35
N GLU A 273 11.58 6.64 3.25
CA GLU A 273 10.56 7.28 2.45
C GLU A 273 9.94 6.28 1.47
N ILE A 274 8.61 6.20 1.44
CA ILE A 274 7.89 5.37 0.47
C ILE A 274 6.99 6.25 -0.37
N ILE A 275 7.18 6.15 -1.68
CA ILE A 275 6.37 6.84 -2.67
C ILE A 275 5.28 5.90 -3.16
N ARG A 276 4.03 6.34 -2.98
CA ARG A 276 2.82 5.66 -3.42
C ARG A 276 2.26 6.37 -4.66
N LYS A 277 1.82 5.59 -5.64
CA LYS A 277 1.02 6.09 -6.76
C LYS A 277 -0.22 5.24 -6.99
N ASN A 278 -1.39 5.84 -6.74
CA ASN A 278 -2.69 5.23 -7.06
C ASN A 278 -3.19 5.73 -8.42
N VAL A 279 -3.74 4.84 -9.24
CA VAL A 279 -4.35 5.15 -10.56
C VAL A 279 -5.52 6.13 -10.45
N ASP A 280 -6.23 6.11 -9.33
CA ASP A 280 -7.39 6.98 -9.08
C ASP A 280 -6.98 8.42 -8.73
N ASN A 281 -5.74 8.62 -8.26
CA ASN A 281 -5.24 9.92 -7.82
C ASN A 281 -4.35 10.58 -8.89
N PRO A 282 -4.46 11.90 -9.14
CA PRO A 282 -3.63 12.59 -10.11
C PRO A 282 -2.25 13.03 -9.57
N TYR A 283 -1.89 12.65 -8.35
CA TYR A 283 -0.65 13.04 -7.66
C TYR A 283 0.05 11.82 -7.04
N PHE A 284 1.31 12.01 -6.66
CA PHE A 284 2.09 11.07 -5.86
C PHE A 284 1.84 11.33 -4.38
N GLU A 285 1.78 10.27 -3.59
CA GLU A 285 1.64 10.33 -2.14
C GLU A 285 2.94 9.86 -1.51
N THR A 286 3.42 10.56 -0.51
CA THR A 286 4.62 10.18 0.24
C THR A 286 4.21 9.87 1.67
N PHE A 287 4.71 8.75 2.21
CA PHE A 287 4.67 8.52 3.65
C PHE A 287 6.02 8.00 4.13
N TYR A 288 6.37 8.36 5.35
CA TYR A 288 7.62 7.98 5.99
C TYR A 288 7.35 6.83 6.96
N LEU A 289 8.03 5.71 6.77
CA LEU A 289 8.04 4.65 7.76
C LEU A 289 9.20 4.90 8.72
N ARG A 290 8.84 5.30 9.94
CA ARG A 290 9.81 5.51 11.02
C ARG A 290 10.13 4.20 11.73
N ARG A 291 11.29 4.12 12.38
CA ARG A 291 11.74 2.98 13.20
C ARG A 291 10.71 2.56 14.23
N GLU A 292 10.02 3.51 14.87
CA GLU A 292 8.96 3.21 15.83
C GLU A 292 7.77 2.49 15.17
N SER A 293 7.35 2.95 13.99
CA SER A 293 6.29 2.31 13.21
C SER A 293 6.70 0.92 12.72
N ILE A 294 7.94 0.75 12.25
CA ILE A 294 8.50 -0.55 11.85
C ILE A 294 8.51 -1.51 13.05
N ALA A 295 8.89 -1.04 14.24
CA ALA A 295 8.86 -1.84 15.46
C ALA A 295 7.44 -2.30 15.84
N ILE A 296 6.42 -1.47 15.58
CA ILE A 296 5.01 -1.87 15.76
C ILE A 296 4.62 -2.92 14.71
N PHE A 297 4.93 -2.69 13.42
CA PHE A 297 4.64 -3.65 12.35
C PHE A 297 5.26 -5.03 12.65
N ARG A 298 6.53 -5.10 13.06
CA ARG A 298 7.20 -6.36 13.42
C ARG A 298 6.55 -7.14 14.57
N LYS A 299 5.74 -6.49 15.41
CA LYS A 299 4.98 -7.17 16.48
C LYS A 299 3.64 -7.75 16.00
N ILE A 300 3.24 -7.49 14.75
CA ILE A 300 2.01 -8.03 14.17
C ILE A 300 2.22 -9.50 13.84
N LYS A 301 1.52 -10.39 14.57
CA LYS A 301 1.58 -11.84 14.31
C LYS A 301 0.89 -12.22 13.01
N ASN A 302 -0.36 -11.76 12.80
CA ASN A 302 -1.17 -12.12 11.64
C ASN A 302 -1.69 -10.87 10.91
N TYR A 303 -0.93 -10.41 9.93
CA TYR A 303 -1.29 -9.24 9.13
C TYR A 303 -2.52 -9.47 8.22
N THR A 304 -2.72 -10.72 7.77
CA THR A 304 -3.83 -11.06 6.86
C THR A 304 -5.21 -10.79 7.46
N MET A 305 -5.30 -10.75 8.79
CA MET A 305 -6.50 -10.36 9.55
C MET A 305 -7.01 -8.96 9.15
N PHE A 306 -6.13 -8.06 8.72
CA PHE A 306 -6.48 -6.70 8.32
C PHE A 306 -6.80 -6.58 6.82
N CYS A 307 -6.45 -7.57 6.00
CA CYS A 307 -6.63 -7.58 4.55
C CYS A 307 -8.09 -7.86 4.14
N ARG A 308 -9.02 -6.98 4.53
CA ARG A 308 -10.45 -7.10 4.19
C ARG A 308 -11.11 -5.74 4.01
N VAL A 309 -12.23 -5.74 3.28
CA VAL A 309 -13.11 -4.59 3.10
C VAL A 309 -14.34 -4.74 3.99
N VAL A 310 -14.69 -3.69 4.72
CA VAL A 310 -15.87 -3.64 5.59
C VAL A 310 -16.82 -2.56 5.09
N LYS A 311 -18.09 -2.91 4.94
CA LYS A 311 -19.15 -1.94 4.64
C LYS A 311 -19.64 -1.29 5.93
N LEU A 312 -19.43 -0.01 6.11
CA LEU A 312 -19.99 0.80 7.21
C LEU A 312 -21.11 1.71 6.66
N ASP A 313 -21.77 2.45 7.54
CA ASP A 313 -22.91 3.32 7.17
C ASP A 313 -22.54 4.35 6.08
N GLU A 314 -21.30 4.86 6.11
CA GLU A 314 -20.78 5.91 5.22
C GLU A 314 -20.13 5.38 3.94
N GLY A 315 -19.95 4.05 3.81
CA GLY A 315 -19.33 3.45 2.62
C GLY A 315 -18.53 2.18 2.92
N TYR A 316 -17.75 1.75 1.92
CA TYR A 316 -16.81 0.65 2.08
C TYR A 316 -15.46 1.19 2.54
N ILE A 317 -14.93 0.63 3.63
CA ILE A 317 -13.62 0.97 4.19
C ILE A 317 -12.67 -0.22 4.00
N GLN A 318 -11.47 0.05 3.50
CA GLN A 318 -10.41 -0.94 3.38
C GLN A 318 -9.59 -0.95 4.68
N ILE A 319 -9.84 -1.95 5.53
CA ILE A 319 -9.24 -2.05 6.88
C ILE A 319 -7.72 -2.06 6.82
N GLN A 320 -7.16 -2.72 5.82
CA GLN A 320 -5.72 -2.77 5.59
C GLN A 320 -5.13 -1.38 5.41
N GLU A 321 -5.78 -0.51 4.63
CA GLU A 321 -5.31 0.84 4.36
C GLU A 321 -5.38 1.70 5.62
N GLU A 322 -6.50 1.68 6.34
CA GLU A 322 -6.66 2.40 7.60
C GLU A 322 -5.60 1.99 8.64
N VAL A 323 -5.42 0.67 8.84
CA VAL A 323 -4.45 0.15 9.83
C VAL A 323 -3.02 0.52 9.44
N THR A 324 -2.65 0.35 8.18
CA THR A 324 -1.29 0.65 7.73
C THR A 324 -0.98 2.15 7.78
N ASN A 325 -1.94 3.00 7.39
CA ASN A 325 -1.78 4.45 7.47
C ASN A 325 -1.71 4.91 8.94
N ALA A 326 -2.55 4.36 9.82
CA ALA A 326 -2.56 4.70 11.23
C ALA A 326 -1.24 4.30 11.92
N VAL A 327 -0.75 3.07 11.72
CA VAL A 327 0.53 2.63 12.30
C VAL A 327 1.71 3.42 11.74
N SER A 328 1.71 3.72 10.43
CA SER A 328 2.76 4.53 9.80
C SER A 328 2.81 5.96 10.38
N ASN A 329 1.66 6.51 10.75
CA ASN A 329 1.55 7.86 11.31
C ASN A 329 1.47 7.91 12.85
N LEU A 330 1.60 6.77 13.53
CA LEU A 330 1.39 6.64 14.98
C LEU A 330 0.05 7.23 15.46
N GLN A 331 -1.02 7.03 14.68
CA GLN A 331 -2.36 7.52 14.99
C GLN A 331 -3.21 6.44 15.64
N LEU A 332 -3.94 6.81 16.71
CA LEU A 332 -4.87 5.91 17.38
C LEU A 332 -6.12 5.69 16.54
N MET A 333 -6.60 4.44 16.49
CA MET A 333 -7.71 4.03 15.63
C MET A 333 -9.08 4.03 16.35
N ASP A 334 -9.28 4.93 17.31
CA ASP A 334 -10.48 5.01 18.15
C ASP A 334 -11.77 5.12 17.31
N GLY A 335 -11.78 6.00 16.31
CA GLY A 335 -12.94 6.17 15.41
C GLY A 335 -13.27 4.90 14.62
N LEU A 336 -12.26 4.13 14.19
CA LEU A 336 -12.47 2.86 13.50
C LEU A 336 -13.01 1.79 14.45
N ILE A 337 -12.48 1.72 15.68
CA ILE A 337 -12.98 0.83 16.73
C ILE A 337 -14.47 1.12 17.01
N GLU A 338 -14.81 2.39 17.22
CA GLU A 338 -16.18 2.82 17.49
C GLU A 338 -17.13 2.48 16.33
N ALA A 339 -16.71 2.71 15.09
CA ALA A 339 -17.51 2.38 13.91
C ALA A 339 -17.78 0.87 13.79
N LEU A 340 -16.77 0.03 14.03
CA LEU A 340 -16.88 -1.43 13.98
C LEU A 340 -17.78 -1.97 15.10
N VAL A 341 -17.58 -1.50 16.34
CA VAL A 341 -18.40 -1.91 17.49
C VAL A 341 -19.85 -1.45 17.31
N LYS A 342 -20.07 -0.22 16.84
CA LYS A 342 -21.41 0.30 16.52
C LYS A 342 -22.14 -0.59 15.51
N LYS A 343 -21.44 -1.04 14.48
CA LYS A 343 -22.01 -1.93 13.49
C LYS A 343 -22.44 -3.28 14.09
N ASP A 344 -21.57 -3.93 14.87
CA ASP A 344 -21.90 -5.19 15.54
C ASP A 344 -23.09 -5.04 16.50
N VAL A 345 -23.17 -3.93 17.25
CA VAL A 345 -24.31 -3.63 18.14
C VAL A 345 -25.61 -3.43 17.37
N ASN A 346 -25.58 -2.70 16.25
CA ASN A 346 -26.77 -2.44 15.43
C ASN A 346 -27.28 -3.70 14.72
N GLU A 347 -26.36 -4.52 14.19
CA GLU A 347 -26.69 -5.78 13.51
C GLU A 347 -26.97 -6.91 14.50
N LYS A 348 -26.72 -6.69 15.80
CA LYS A 348 -26.80 -7.70 16.85
C LYS A 348 -25.97 -8.94 16.48
N ALA A 349 -24.69 -8.69 16.20
CA ALA A 349 -23.70 -9.69 15.80
C ALA A 349 -22.38 -9.48 16.57
N SER A 350 -21.40 -10.32 16.28
CA SER A 350 -20.03 -10.20 16.82
C SER A 350 -18.98 -10.42 15.72
N ASN A 351 -19.30 -9.97 14.50
CA ASN A 351 -18.52 -10.25 13.29
C ASN A 351 -17.15 -9.57 13.32
N TYR A 352 -17.05 -8.43 14.02
CA TYR A 352 -15.84 -7.61 14.06
C TYR A 352 -15.11 -7.71 15.41
N CYS A 353 -15.62 -8.47 16.38
CA CYS A 353 -15.04 -8.60 17.72
C CYS A 353 -13.54 -8.92 17.70
N THR A 354 -13.13 -9.91 16.91
CA THR A 354 -11.71 -10.31 16.77
C THR A 354 -10.88 -9.23 16.04
N LEU A 355 -11.48 -8.53 15.07
CA LEU A 355 -10.79 -7.43 14.37
C LEU A 355 -10.54 -6.25 15.31
N VAL A 356 -11.58 -5.83 16.05
CA VAL A 356 -11.51 -4.78 17.07
C VAL A 356 -10.46 -5.13 18.13
N TRP A 357 -10.40 -6.39 18.58
CA TRP A 357 -9.36 -6.82 19.52
C TRP A 357 -7.95 -6.61 18.98
N ASN A 358 -7.68 -6.99 17.73
CA ASN A 358 -6.36 -6.80 17.12
C ASN A 358 -6.03 -5.32 16.92
N ILE A 359 -7.00 -4.49 16.55
CA ILE A 359 -6.83 -3.03 16.45
C ILE A 359 -6.53 -2.41 17.82
N LEU A 360 -7.20 -2.86 18.88
CA LEU A 360 -6.92 -2.43 20.25
C LEU A 360 -5.48 -2.78 20.66
N GLN A 361 -5.00 -3.99 20.36
CA GLN A 361 -3.61 -4.36 20.62
C GLN A 361 -2.61 -3.45 19.89
N LEU A 362 -2.92 -3.04 18.65
CA LEU A 362 -2.12 -2.06 17.91
C LEU A 362 -2.12 -0.68 18.58
N ASN A 363 -3.28 -0.20 19.04
CA ASN A 363 -3.37 1.06 19.79
C ASN A 363 -2.47 1.02 21.05
N LEU A 364 -2.40 -0.11 21.77
CA LEU A 364 -1.49 -0.25 22.92
C LEU A 364 -0.02 -0.07 22.50
N LEU A 365 0.37 -0.68 21.40
CA LEU A 365 1.74 -0.59 20.87
C LEU A 365 2.06 0.85 20.45
N ILE A 366 1.12 1.55 19.81
CA ILE A 366 1.26 2.97 19.44
C ILE A 366 1.42 3.83 20.69
N ARG A 367 0.55 3.68 21.69
CA ARG A 367 0.64 4.43 22.96
C ARG A 367 1.96 4.19 23.69
N SER A 368 2.47 2.96 23.64
CA SER A 368 3.78 2.62 24.21
C SER A 368 4.92 3.35 23.51
N GLN A 369 4.88 3.54 22.19
CA GLN A 369 5.88 4.34 21.48
C GLN A 369 5.75 5.84 21.78
N LEU A 370 4.52 6.32 21.98
CA LEU A 370 4.22 7.72 22.27
C LEU A 370 4.37 8.10 23.76
N ASN A 371 4.55 7.13 24.66
CA ASN A 371 4.58 7.33 26.11
C ASN A 371 3.32 8.03 26.68
N ILE A 372 2.13 7.67 26.18
CA ILE A 372 0.83 8.29 26.55
C ILE A 372 -0.19 7.31 27.15
N GLY A 373 0.25 6.14 27.65
CA GLY A 373 -0.62 5.11 28.21
C GLY A 373 -0.47 4.92 29.72
N GLY A 374 -1.45 4.27 30.35
CA GLY A 374 -1.38 3.87 31.76
C GLY A 374 -0.42 2.70 32.03
N GLU A 375 0.19 2.66 33.23
CA GLU A 375 1.22 1.67 33.62
C GLU A 375 0.80 0.20 33.46
N ASN A 376 -0.51 -0.09 33.49
CA ASN A 376 -1.06 -1.46 33.54
C ASN A 376 -2.11 -1.75 32.45
N MET A 377 -2.07 -1.04 31.31
CA MET A 377 -3.13 -1.06 30.30
C MET A 377 -3.51 -2.48 29.80
N ASN A 378 -2.53 -3.38 29.60
CA ASN A 378 -2.80 -4.77 29.19
C ASN A 378 -3.55 -5.55 30.29
N LYS A 379 -3.14 -5.40 31.56
CA LYS A 379 -3.82 -6.01 32.71
C LYS A 379 -5.26 -5.50 32.84
N ASN A 380 -5.47 -4.21 32.60
CA ASN A 380 -6.78 -3.57 32.67
C ASN A 380 -7.71 -4.10 31.59
N MET A 381 -7.22 -4.28 30.36
CA MET A 381 -7.98 -4.92 29.29
C MET A 381 -8.31 -6.39 29.61
N ARG A 382 -7.36 -7.18 30.11
CA ARG A 382 -7.61 -8.57 30.54
C ARG A 382 -8.69 -8.63 31.62
N SER A 383 -8.64 -7.71 32.59
CA SER A 383 -9.69 -7.59 33.61
C SER A 383 -11.03 -7.19 33.02
N ALA A 384 -11.07 -6.19 32.12
CA ALA A 384 -12.29 -5.75 31.45
C ALA A 384 -12.96 -6.87 30.64
N TYR A 385 -12.17 -7.65 29.92
CA TYR A 385 -12.62 -8.84 29.19
C TYR A 385 -13.32 -9.84 30.13
N ALA A 386 -12.62 -10.27 31.20
CA ALA A 386 -13.15 -11.25 32.13
C ALA A 386 -14.41 -10.76 32.86
N CYS A 387 -14.46 -9.47 33.19
CA CYS A 387 -15.63 -8.83 33.79
C CYS A 387 -16.83 -8.83 32.83
N ALA A 388 -16.63 -8.52 31.55
CA ALA A 388 -17.67 -8.51 30.53
C ALA A 388 -18.28 -9.92 30.32
N GLU A 389 -17.46 -10.96 30.26
CA GLU A 389 -17.93 -12.35 30.14
C GLU A 389 -18.74 -12.79 31.37
N LYS A 390 -18.24 -12.49 32.58
CA LYS A 390 -18.95 -12.82 33.83
C LYS A 390 -20.30 -12.11 33.94
N ALA A 391 -20.33 -10.80 33.64
CA ALA A 391 -21.57 -10.01 33.67
C ALA A 391 -22.58 -10.53 32.63
N THR A 392 -22.12 -10.87 31.43
CA THR A 392 -22.94 -11.48 30.38
C THR A 392 -23.49 -12.84 30.82
N ALA A 393 -22.65 -13.70 31.40
CA ALA A 393 -23.06 -15.01 31.88
C ALA A 393 -24.14 -14.92 32.98
N GLU A 394 -24.00 -13.96 33.90
CA GLU A 394 -24.98 -13.74 34.95
C GLU A 394 -26.31 -13.21 34.41
N LEU A 395 -26.30 -12.27 33.47
CA LEU A 395 -27.51 -11.79 32.81
C LEU A 395 -28.20 -12.88 31.99
N ARG A 396 -27.43 -13.78 31.36
CA ARG A 396 -27.97 -14.98 30.69
C ARG A 396 -28.61 -15.93 31.70
N ARG A 397 -27.97 -16.18 32.85
CA ARG A 397 -28.52 -17.01 33.94
C ARG A 397 -29.85 -16.46 34.45
N ARG A 398 -29.98 -15.12 34.53
CA ARG A 398 -31.22 -14.42 34.93
C ARG A 398 -32.25 -14.29 33.79
N ASN A 399 -31.97 -14.83 32.60
CA ASN A 399 -32.80 -14.71 31.39
C ASN A 399 -33.08 -13.26 30.96
N GLN A 400 -32.12 -12.36 31.16
CA GLN A 400 -32.22 -10.91 30.94
C GLN A 400 -31.41 -10.45 29.71
N LYS A 401 -31.53 -11.17 28.60
CA LYS A 401 -30.82 -10.89 27.34
C LYS A 401 -31.01 -9.46 26.82
N ASN A 402 -32.23 -8.93 26.92
CA ASN A 402 -32.55 -7.55 26.54
C ASN A 402 -31.75 -6.49 27.32
N LYS A 403 -31.32 -6.81 28.56
CA LYS A 403 -30.50 -5.90 29.37
C LYS A 403 -29.07 -5.84 28.86
N ILE A 404 -28.51 -6.94 28.35
CA ILE A 404 -27.18 -6.95 27.73
C ILE A 404 -27.14 -5.91 26.61
N ASN A 405 -28.05 -6.02 25.64
CA ASN A 405 -28.13 -5.08 24.52
C ASN A 405 -28.39 -3.64 25.01
N SER A 406 -29.30 -3.44 25.97
CA SER A 406 -29.61 -2.10 26.48
C SER A 406 -28.41 -1.43 27.16
N TYR A 407 -27.67 -2.15 28.00
CA TYR A 407 -26.48 -1.61 28.67
C TYR A 407 -25.34 -1.40 27.67
N GLN A 408 -25.13 -2.35 26.74
CA GLN A 408 -24.11 -2.24 25.70
C GLN A 408 -24.33 -1.00 24.82
N THR A 409 -25.57 -0.75 24.35
CA THR A 409 -25.90 0.44 23.56
C THR A 409 -25.68 1.74 24.34
N LYS A 410 -26.01 1.77 25.64
CA LYS A 410 -25.80 2.95 26.49
C LYS A 410 -24.32 3.24 26.70
N LEU A 411 -23.51 2.21 26.97
CA LEU A 411 -22.06 2.34 27.14
C LEU A 411 -21.40 2.81 25.83
N LEU A 412 -21.76 2.19 24.70
CA LEU A 412 -21.28 2.61 23.39
C LEU A 412 -21.65 4.07 23.07
N SER A 413 -22.89 4.47 23.35
CA SER A 413 -23.32 5.85 23.13
C SER A 413 -22.50 6.83 23.97
N ALA A 414 -22.19 6.49 25.23
CA ALA A 414 -21.37 7.33 26.09
C ALA A 414 -19.92 7.46 25.55
N LEU A 415 -19.35 6.39 24.97
CA LEU A 415 -18.05 6.44 24.32
C LEU A 415 -18.04 7.37 23.09
N ILE A 416 -19.00 7.19 22.17
CA ILE A 416 -19.09 7.99 20.93
C ILE A 416 -19.28 9.48 21.22
N PHE A 417 -20.02 9.84 22.29
CA PHE A 417 -20.23 11.23 22.68
C PHE A 417 -19.18 11.77 23.66
N HIS A 418 -18.12 11.01 23.95
CA HIS A 418 -17.09 11.35 24.94
C HIS A 418 -17.65 11.73 26.32
N ASP A 419 -18.77 11.12 26.73
CA ASP A 419 -19.44 11.37 28.01
C ASP A 419 -18.96 10.34 29.05
N TYR A 420 -17.72 10.51 29.50
CA TYR A 420 -17.01 9.55 30.35
C TYR A 420 -17.60 9.43 31.77
N ASN A 421 -18.19 10.52 32.27
CA ASN A 421 -18.93 10.50 33.53
C ASN A 421 -20.13 9.57 33.42
N ARG A 422 -20.92 9.72 32.36
CA ARG A 422 -22.07 8.86 32.11
C ARG A 422 -21.66 7.41 31.87
N PHE A 423 -20.55 7.16 31.16
CA PHE A 423 -20.01 5.81 31.01
C PHE A 423 -19.76 5.16 32.38
N SER A 424 -19.09 5.89 33.28
CA SER A 424 -18.75 5.44 34.62
C SER A 424 -19.99 5.15 35.47
N GLU A 425 -21.01 6.02 35.43
CA GLU A 425 -22.30 5.81 36.10
C GLU A 425 -23.02 4.55 35.61
N ILE A 426 -23.06 4.33 34.28
CA ILE A 426 -23.66 3.14 33.68
C ILE A 426 -22.91 1.88 34.10
N LEU A 427 -21.57 1.93 34.12
CA LEU A 427 -20.72 0.80 34.51
C LEU A 427 -20.93 0.40 35.98
N LEU A 428 -21.01 1.37 36.89
CA LEU A 428 -21.32 1.15 38.31
C LEU A 428 -22.73 0.57 38.49
N SER A 429 -23.72 1.11 37.78
CA SER A 429 -25.08 0.58 37.81
C SER A 429 -25.14 -0.87 37.31
N LEU A 430 -24.36 -1.23 36.29
CA LEU A 430 -24.29 -2.59 35.77
C LEU A 430 -23.61 -3.54 36.77
N SER A 431 -22.52 -3.11 37.41
CA SER A 431 -21.83 -3.88 38.46
C SER A 431 -22.79 -4.22 39.60
N ASN A 432 -23.51 -3.22 40.12
CA ASN A 432 -24.51 -3.40 41.18
C ASN A 432 -25.68 -4.30 40.72
N TYR A 433 -26.11 -4.20 39.46
CA TYR A 433 -27.21 -5.00 38.95
C TYR A 433 -26.86 -6.48 38.75
N THR A 434 -25.60 -6.76 38.40
CA THR A 434 -25.10 -8.12 38.12
C THR A 434 -24.41 -8.77 39.32
N ASP A 435 -24.17 -8.02 40.40
CA ASP A 435 -23.35 -8.44 41.54
C ASP A 435 -21.91 -8.86 41.14
N VAL A 436 -21.40 -8.30 40.02
CA VAL A 436 -20.05 -8.57 39.51
C VAL A 436 -19.16 -7.38 39.78
N TYR A 437 -18.04 -7.61 40.48
CA TYR A 437 -17.03 -6.60 40.75
C TYR A 437 -16.16 -6.30 39.52
N PHE A 438 -15.98 -5.02 39.20
CA PHE A 438 -15.22 -4.52 38.05
C PHE A 438 -13.95 -3.75 38.49
N PRO A 439 -12.84 -4.44 38.81
CA PRO A 439 -11.63 -3.79 39.33
C PRO A 439 -10.98 -2.83 38.34
N PHE A 440 -11.04 -3.10 37.02
CA PHE A 440 -10.51 -2.20 35.99
C PHE A 440 -11.20 -0.81 35.95
N ALA A 441 -12.39 -0.69 36.54
CA ALA A 441 -13.17 0.54 36.50
C ALA A 441 -12.50 1.67 37.29
N TYR A 442 -11.73 1.36 38.34
CA TYR A 442 -11.04 2.39 39.12
C TYR A 442 -10.01 3.15 38.28
N ASP A 443 -9.27 2.47 37.43
CA ASP A 443 -8.29 3.12 36.54
C ASP A 443 -8.98 4.02 35.51
N LEU A 444 -10.18 3.62 35.03
CA LEU A 444 -11.01 4.47 34.17
C LEU A 444 -11.57 5.70 34.90
N PHE A 445 -11.83 5.59 36.20
CA PHE A 445 -12.32 6.72 37.01
C PHE A 445 -11.21 7.72 37.33
N GLU A 446 -9.96 7.26 37.43
CA GLU A 446 -8.80 8.11 37.63
C GLU A 446 -8.40 8.84 36.34
N ASP A 447 -8.21 8.10 35.25
CA ASP A 447 -7.92 8.67 33.93
C ASP A 447 -8.53 7.80 32.82
N PHE A 448 -9.66 8.28 32.30
CA PHE A 448 -10.39 7.58 31.25
C PHE A 448 -9.62 7.52 29.93
N GLU A 449 -8.93 8.60 29.55
CA GLU A 449 -8.30 8.70 28.23
C GLU A 449 -7.02 7.88 28.16
N ALA A 450 -6.30 7.75 29.29
CA ALA A 450 -5.15 6.87 29.43
C ALA A 450 -5.51 5.37 29.49
N ASN A 451 -6.77 5.03 29.83
CA ASN A 451 -7.24 3.65 30.03
C ASN A 451 -8.39 3.24 29.08
N LYS A 452 -8.67 4.03 28.05
CA LYS A 452 -9.84 3.92 27.15
C LYS A 452 -9.97 2.56 26.48
N GLU A 453 -8.85 1.88 26.23
CA GLU A 453 -8.76 0.55 25.64
C GLU A 453 -9.44 -0.51 26.53
N ALA A 454 -9.44 -0.33 27.85
CA ALA A 454 -10.18 -1.18 28.78
C ALA A 454 -11.70 -0.98 28.62
N ALA A 455 -12.15 0.26 28.42
CA ALA A 455 -13.55 0.57 28.15
C ALA A 455 -14.00 -0.02 26.80
N TYR A 456 -13.23 0.17 25.72
CA TYR A 456 -13.52 -0.44 24.42
C TYR A 456 -13.54 -1.97 24.51
N THR A 457 -12.58 -2.57 25.24
CA THR A 457 -12.53 -4.02 25.48
C THR A 457 -13.79 -4.52 26.18
N PHE A 458 -14.23 -3.82 27.23
CA PHE A 458 -15.46 -4.20 27.95
C PHE A 458 -16.67 -4.15 27.02
N VAL A 459 -16.88 -3.05 26.30
CA VAL A 459 -18.05 -2.86 25.42
C VAL A 459 -18.07 -3.86 24.26
N ASN A 460 -16.91 -4.14 23.66
CA ASN A 460 -16.78 -5.10 22.55
C ASN A 460 -17.13 -6.54 22.99
N ASN A 461 -16.76 -6.92 24.22
CA ASN A 461 -16.97 -8.29 24.74
C ASN A 461 -18.25 -8.45 25.56
N PHE A 462 -18.92 -7.36 25.94
CA PHE A 462 -20.21 -7.39 26.63
C PHE A 462 -21.36 -7.54 25.63
N ASN A 463 -21.45 -8.73 25.02
CA ASN A 463 -22.43 -9.01 23.97
C ASN A 463 -23.09 -10.41 24.13
N GLU A 464 -24.24 -10.62 23.46
CA GLU A 464 -24.98 -11.88 23.55
C GLU A 464 -24.43 -12.99 22.62
N TYR A 465 -23.57 -12.67 21.67
CA TYR A 465 -23.23 -13.55 20.55
C TYR A 465 -21.89 -14.25 20.79
N ALA A 466 -21.84 -15.57 20.64
CA ALA A 466 -20.57 -16.29 20.72
C ALA A 466 -19.67 -15.90 19.53
N LYS A 467 -18.37 -15.72 19.77
CA LYS A 467 -17.36 -15.57 18.72
C LYS A 467 -17.55 -16.73 17.73
N GLY A 468 -17.78 -16.43 16.46
CA GLY A 468 -17.79 -17.45 15.42
C GLY A 468 -16.41 -18.07 15.34
N ARG A 469 -16.27 -19.34 15.77
CA ARG A 469 -15.00 -20.06 15.69
C ARG A 469 -14.60 -20.22 14.23
N THR A 470 -13.60 -19.48 13.76
CA THR A 470 -12.84 -19.86 12.56
C THR A 470 -11.74 -20.82 13.01
N GLY A 471 -11.61 -21.96 12.33
CA GLY A 471 -10.97 -23.20 12.81
C GLY A 471 -9.49 -23.21 13.20
N ASP A 472 -8.86 -22.08 13.48
CA ASP A 472 -7.44 -21.98 13.90
C ASP A 472 -7.27 -21.60 15.39
N GLU A 473 -8.36 -21.61 16.18
CA GLU A 473 -8.43 -21.09 17.56
C GLU A 473 -7.73 -21.94 18.65
N GLU A 474 -7.12 -23.09 18.35
CA GLU A 474 -6.47 -23.90 19.40
C GLU A 474 -5.04 -23.46 19.78
N THR A 475 -4.42 -22.57 18.98
CA THR A 475 -3.04 -22.12 19.25
C THR A 475 -2.94 -20.76 19.92
N ASP A 476 -3.89 -19.84 19.70
CA ASP A 476 -3.76 -18.44 20.15
C ASP A 476 -4.15 -18.23 21.64
N ASN A 477 -4.98 -19.11 22.20
CA ASN A 477 -5.32 -19.08 23.64
C ASN A 477 -4.21 -19.66 24.54
N ARG A 478 -3.20 -20.34 23.99
CA ARG A 478 -2.03 -20.81 24.76
C ARG A 478 -0.92 -19.77 24.86
N THR A 479 -0.92 -18.76 24.00
CA THR A 479 -0.02 -17.59 24.11
C THR A 479 -0.48 -16.56 25.14
N MET A 480 -1.34 -16.95 26.09
CA MET A 480 -1.66 -16.14 27.27
C MET A 480 -0.57 -16.17 28.36
N ASP A 481 0.41 -17.09 28.26
CA ASP A 481 1.42 -17.30 29.29
C ASP A 481 2.75 -16.55 29.06
N GLU A 482 2.99 -15.97 27.88
CA GLU A 482 4.27 -15.30 27.57
C GLU A 482 4.10 -14.02 26.72
N VAL A 483 3.46 -13.00 27.30
CA VAL A 483 3.77 -11.55 27.09
C VAL A 483 3.43 -10.77 28.36
#